data_AF-A0A235IW70-F1
#
_entry.id   AF-A0A235IW70-F1
#
_cell.length_a   1.000
_cell.length_b   1.000
_cell.length_c   1.000
_cell.angle_alpha   90.00
_cell.angle_beta   90.00
_cell.angle_gamma   90.00
#
_symmetry.space_group_name_H-M   'P 1'
#
loop_
_entity.id
_entity.type
_entity.pdbx_description
1 polymer ?
#
loop_
_entity_poly.entity_id
_entity_poly.type
_entity_poly.pdbx_seq_one_letter_code
_entity_poly.pdbx_strand_id
1 'polypeptide(L)'
;MRNSMDENEINPGEQLREVLKELFPADVKDNSFISKIDYIVQADGELIDLVYNSTINYLLRRLILTADFLKRQGEKDNRQNDVFITKLRAFLKDDMHFPEKHIGRISVLILECLDKRKKEVPSSTKDKIRKKAKNDNKPCYICGSELEFDLKKERSHNLVQVEHKWPRAMGGASNDFNLEVACSTCNSKKSDYIDASDFHYEKICLVSDENDEYFSTEMKREYELALWAKREFKCSICGKTSSVGGKLKFARKNPNDSWHFLNIDIFCEKHSKTSKTK
;
A
#
# COMPACT_ATOMS: atom_id res chain seq x y z
N MET A 1 34.00 -2.67 -10.27
CA MET A 1 32.80 -1.81 -10.18
C MET A 1 31.79 -2.27 -11.21
N ARG A 2 30.79 -3.07 -10.81
CA ARG A 2 29.63 -3.39 -11.65
C ARG A 2 28.47 -2.54 -11.16
N ASN A 3 28.32 -1.35 -11.74
CA ASN A 3 27.06 -0.62 -11.72
C ASN A 3 26.23 -1.14 -12.88
N SER A 4 25.48 -2.22 -12.65
CA SER A 4 24.20 -2.42 -13.32
C SER A 4 23.15 -1.99 -12.31
N MET A 5 22.77 -0.72 -12.36
CA MET A 5 21.53 -0.27 -11.74
C MET A 5 20.41 -1.00 -12.48
N ASP A 6 19.85 -2.01 -11.83
CA ASP A 6 18.74 -2.81 -12.34
C ASP A 6 17.49 -1.92 -12.27
N GLU A 7 17.25 -1.17 -13.34
CA GLU A 7 16.29 -0.07 -13.39
C GLU A 7 14.82 -0.52 -13.43
N ASN A 8 14.47 -1.80 -13.28
CA ASN A 8 13.07 -2.23 -13.26
C ASN A 8 12.82 -3.49 -12.39
N GLU A 9 13.38 -3.56 -11.17
CA GLU A 9 12.92 -4.57 -10.21
C GLU A 9 11.48 -4.24 -9.75
N ILE A 10 10.47 -4.91 -10.33
CA ILE A 10 9.05 -4.77 -9.97
C ILE A 10 8.59 -6.03 -9.24
N ASN A 11 7.84 -5.87 -8.14
CA ASN A 11 7.32 -7.00 -7.38
C ASN A 11 6.35 -7.85 -8.23
N PRO A 12 6.35 -9.19 -8.14
CA PRO A 12 5.40 -10.03 -8.86
C PRO A 12 3.93 -9.65 -8.60
N GLY A 13 3.61 -9.25 -7.37
CA GLY A 13 2.27 -8.76 -7.02
C GLY A 13 1.88 -7.46 -7.71
N GLU A 14 2.86 -6.57 -7.88
CA GLU A 14 2.69 -5.30 -8.58
C GLU A 14 2.53 -5.55 -10.08
N GLN A 15 3.36 -6.42 -10.67
CA GLN A 15 3.18 -6.87 -12.06
C GLN A 15 1.80 -7.51 -12.28
N LEU A 16 1.35 -8.36 -11.36
CA LEU A 16 0.01 -8.95 -11.42
C LEU A 16 -1.08 -7.88 -11.34
N ARG A 17 -0.92 -6.87 -10.48
CA ARG A 17 -1.84 -5.73 -10.43
C ARG A 17 -1.92 -5.00 -11.76
N GLU A 18 -0.78 -4.73 -12.40
CA GLU A 18 -0.76 -4.05 -13.70
C GLU A 18 -1.43 -4.89 -14.80
N VAL A 19 -1.27 -6.22 -14.80
CA VAL A 19 -2.03 -7.10 -15.70
C VAL A 19 -3.54 -6.97 -15.47
N LEU A 20 -3.98 -6.88 -14.22
CA LEU A 20 -5.41 -6.70 -13.92
C LEU A 20 -5.90 -5.34 -14.42
N LYS A 21 -5.09 -4.28 -14.30
CA LYS A 21 -5.43 -2.95 -14.83
C LYS A 21 -5.47 -2.92 -16.36
N GLU A 22 -4.57 -3.64 -17.04
CA GLU A 22 -4.59 -3.82 -18.50
C GLU A 22 -5.89 -4.52 -18.96
N LEU A 23 -6.35 -5.51 -18.20
CA LEU A 23 -7.55 -6.30 -18.50
C LEU A 23 -8.85 -5.57 -18.18
N PHE A 24 -8.83 -4.75 -17.14
CA PHE A 24 -9.97 -3.99 -16.65
C PHE A 24 -9.57 -2.53 -16.53
N PRO A 25 -9.35 -1.82 -17.66
CA PRO A 25 -8.94 -0.42 -17.62
C PRO A 25 -10.02 0.45 -16.98
N ALA A 26 -9.62 1.49 -16.25
CA ALA A 26 -10.54 2.52 -15.81
C ALA A 26 -11.13 3.24 -17.05
N ASP A 27 -12.46 3.33 -17.13
CA ASP A 27 -13.11 4.03 -18.24
C ASP A 27 -13.12 5.55 -17.97
N VAL A 28 -12.35 6.29 -18.77
CA VAL A 28 -12.21 7.75 -18.65
C VAL A 28 -13.51 8.49 -19.02
N LYS A 29 -14.45 7.82 -19.69
CA LYS A 29 -15.76 8.38 -20.08
C LYS A 29 -16.91 7.80 -19.25
N ASP A 30 -16.60 7.19 -18.12
CA ASP A 30 -17.57 6.44 -17.34
C ASP A 30 -18.70 7.34 -16.82
N ASN A 31 -19.93 7.06 -17.25
CA ASN A 31 -21.16 7.65 -16.74
C ASN A 31 -21.79 6.78 -15.63
N SER A 32 -20.98 5.94 -14.96
CA SER A 32 -21.41 5.08 -13.86
C SER A 32 -22.02 5.87 -12.70
N PHE A 33 -22.67 5.13 -11.82
CA PHE A 33 -23.18 5.68 -10.57
C PHE A 33 -22.07 6.28 -9.70
N ILE A 34 -20.84 5.73 -9.76
CA ILE A 34 -19.70 6.26 -9.00
C ILE A 34 -19.30 7.63 -9.53
N SER A 35 -19.23 7.83 -10.85
CA SER A 35 -18.92 9.14 -11.42
C SER A 35 -19.93 10.22 -11.00
N LYS A 36 -21.21 9.84 -10.87
CA LYS A 36 -22.26 10.75 -10.37
C LYS A 36 -22.05 11.09 -8.89
N ILE A 37 -21.67 10.12 -8.06
CA ILE A 37 -21.38 10.36 -6.64
C ILE A 37 -20.12 11.22 -6.50
N ASP A 38 -19.05 10.91 -7.23
CA ASP A 38 -17.79 11.66 -7.26
C ASP A 38 -18.02 13.15 -7.55
N TYR A 39 -18.85 13.44 -8.56
CA TYR A 39 -19.28 14.81 -8.87
C TYR A 39 -20.03 15.48 -7.71
N ILE A 40 -20.98 14.78 -7.08
CA ILE A 40 -21.77 15.33 -5.95
C ILE A 40 -20.87 15.65 -4.76
N VAL A 41 -19.88 14.80 -4.47
CA VAL A 41 -18.94 15.00 -3.37
C VAL A 41 -17.71 15.85 -3.74
N GLN A 42 -17.69 16.41 -4.96
CA GLN A 42 -16.63 17.28 -5.48
C GLN A 42 -15.24 16.67 -5.33
N ALA A 43 -15.09 15.38 -5.67
CA ALA A 43 -13.85 14.63 -5.49
C ALA A 43 -12.89 14.69 -6.69
N ASP A 44 -13.27 15.33 -7.79
CA ASP A 44 -12.46 15.50 -9.00
C ASP A 44 -11.85 14.18 -9.53
N GLY A 45 -12.63 13.09 -9.49
CA GLY A 45 -12.22 11.75 -9.90
C GLY A 45 -11.48 10.95 -8.82
N GLU A 46 -11.11 11.55 -7.69
CA GLU A 46 -10.41 10.83 -6.62
C GLU A 46 -11.24 9.66 -6.06
N LEU A 47 -12.58 9.76 -6.00
CA LEU A 47 -13.42 8.65 -5.54
C LEU A 47 -13.47 7.53 -6.59
N ILE A 48 -13.57 7.87 -7.87
CA ILE A 48 -13.53 6.91 -8.98
C ILE A 48 -12.23 6.09 -8.90
N ASP A 49 -11.10 6.77 -8.78
CA ASP A 49 -9.78 6.15 -8.67
C ASP A 49 -9.65 5.24 -7.44
N LEU A 50 -10.19 5.67 -6.28
CA LEU A 50 -10.18 4.87 -5.07
C LEU A 50 -11.02 3.59 -5.21
N VAL A 51 -12.25 3.70 -5.72
CA VAL A 51 -13.14 2.55 -5.92
C VAL A 51 -12.54 1.56 -6.92
N TYR A 52 -11.98 2.09 -8.01
CA TYR A 52 -11.31 1.30 -9.04
C TYR A 52 -10.11 0.53 -8.44
N ASN A 53 -9.16 1.23 -7.82
CA ASN A 53 -7.96 0.61 -7.26
C ASN A 53 -8.31 -0.38 -6.12
N SER A 54 -9.32 -0.07 -5.29
CA SER A 54 -9.80 -0.97 -4.24
C SER A 54 -10.33 -2.28 -4.84
N THR A 55 -11.10 -2.19 -5.93
CA THR A 55 -11.64 -3.35 -6.64
C THR A 55 -10.53 -4.20 -7.27
N ILE A 56 -9.53 -3.55 -7.87
CA ILE A 56 -8.35 -4.22 -8.42
C ILE A 56 -7.54 -4.92 -7.32
N ASN A 57 -7.28 -4.26 -6.19
CA ASN A 57 -6.56 -4.83 -5.06
C ASN A 57 -7.33 -6.00 -4.42
N TYR A 58 -8.66 -5.89 -4.31
CA TYR A 58 -9.51 -7.00 -3.88
C TYR A 58 -9.39 -8.21 -4.82
N LEU A 59 -9.46 -8.00 -6.14
CA LEU A 59 -9.29 -9.05 -7.13
C LEU A 59 -7.92 -9.71 -7.03
N LEU A 60 -6.84 -8.92 -6.96
CA LEU A 60 -5.47 -9.40 -6.74
C LEU A 60 -5.39 -10.30 -5.50
N ARG A 61 -5.96 -9.85 -4.38
CA ARG A 61 -5.95 -10.59 -3.11
C ARG A 61 -6.71 -11.90 -3.22
N ARG A 62 -7.88 -11.88 -3.85
CA ARG A 62 -8.68 -13.08 -4.12
C ARG A 62 -7.90 -14.09 -4.94
N LEU A 63 -7.22 -13.67 -6.01
CA LEU A 63 -6.40 -14.57 -6.83
C LEU A 63 -5.29 -15.25 -6.03
N ILE A 64 -4.52 -14.46 -5.27
CA ILE A 64 -3.40 -14.99 -4.47
C ILE A 64 -3.91 -15.94 -3.37
N LEU A 65 -4.96 -15.56 -2.64
CA LEU A 65 -5.50 -16.36 -1.54
C LEU A 65 -6.19 -17.64 -2.04
N THR A 66 -6.95 -17.59 -3.13
CA THR A 66 -7.55 -18.78 -3.72
C THR A 66 -6.47 -19.73 -4.25
N ALA A 67 -5.41 -19.22 -4.87
CA ALA A 67 -4.30 -20.06 -5.31
C ALA A 67 -3.57 -20.72 -4.13
N ASP A 68 -3.32 -20.00 -3.04
CA ASP A 68 -2.75 -20.59 -1.81
C ASP A 68 -3.66 -21.68 -1.23
N PHE A 69 -4.97 -21.45 -1.22
CA PHE A 69 -5.96 -22.44 -0.80
C PHE A 69 -5.93 -23.71 -1.66
N LEU A 70 -5.97 -23.56 -2.99
CA LEU A 70 -5.90 -24.68 -3.93
C LEU A 70 -4.59 -25.47 -3.78
N LYS A 71 -3.47 -24.77 -3.57
CA LYS A 71 -2.17 -25.39 -3.32
C LYS A 71 -2.17 -26.24 -2.05
N ARG A 72 -2.69 -25.69 -0.94
CA ARG A 72 -2.79 -26.41 0.34
C ARG A 72 -3.71 -27.63 0.24
N GLN A 73 -4.78 -27.58 -0.55
CA GLN A 73 -5.62 -28.76 -0.80
C GLN A 73 -4.84 -29.85 -1.54
N GLY A 74 -4.08 -29.49 -2.58
CA GLY A 74 -3.25 -30.45 -3.32
C GLY A 74 -2.18 -31.11 -2.46
N GLU A 75 -1.52 -30.35 -1.59
CA GLU A 75 -0.50 -30.84 -0.65
C GLU A 75 -1.08 -31.87 0.34
N LYS A 76 -2.33 -31.68 0.82
CA LYS A 76 -3.01 -32.63 1.72
C LYS A 76 -3.36 -33.95 1.05
N ASP A 77 -3.69 -33.90 -0.24
CA ASP A 77 -4.11 -35.09 -1.00
C ASP A 77 -2.91 -35.91 -1.53
N ASN A 78 -1.66 -35.57 -1.17
CA ASN A 78 -0.42 -36.13 -1.74
C ASN A 78 -0.37 -36.05 -3.28
N ARG A 79 -1.10 -35.09 -3.87
CA ARG A 79 -1.17 -34.90 -5.33
C ARG A 79 -0.03 -34.00 -5.80
N GLN A 80 0.57 -34.36 -6.93
CA GLN A 80 1.70 -33.64 -7.53
C GLN A 80 1.32 -32.21 -7.95
N ASN A 81 2.34 -31.35 -8.11
CA ASN A 81 2.22 -29.95 -8.53
C ASN A 81 1.34 -29.73 -9.78
N ASP A 82 1.30 -30.70 -10.70
CA ASP A 82 0.53 -30.62 -11.94
C ASP A 82 -0.99 -30.51 -11.70
N VAL A 83 -1.49 -31.13 -10.62
CA VAL A 83 -2.90 -31.04 -10.23
C VAL A 83 -3.24 -29.62 -9.77
N PHE A 84 -2.34 -28.97 -9.04
CA PHE A 84 -2.54 -27.59 -8.60
C PHE A 84 -2.57 -26.63 -9.79
N ILE A 85 -1.64 -26.75 -10.74
CA ILE A 85 -1.62 -25.89 -11.94
C ILE A 85 -2.89 -26.08 -12.77
N THR A 86 -3.33 -27.32 -12.95
CA THR A 86 -4.58 -27.62 -13.67
C THR A 86 -5.79 -26.97 -13.00
N LYS A 87 -5.91 -27.10 -11.67
CA LYS A 87 -6.99 -26.46 -10.90
C LYS A 87 -6.92 -24.94 -10.94
N LEU A 88 -5.73 -24.34 -10.87
CA LEU A 88 -5.55 -22.90 -10.94
C LEU A 88 -6.00 -22.38 -12.31
N ARG A 89 -5.62 -23.04 -13.41
CA ARG A 89 -6.03 -22.64 -14.76
C ARG A 89 -7.54 -22.78 -14.96
N ALA A 90 -8.15 -23.86 -14.45
CA ALA A 90 -9.60 -24.03 -14.46
C ALA A 90 -10.29 -22.91 -13.66
N PHE A 91 -9.84 -22.60 -12.44
CA PHE A 91 -10.37 -21.47 -11.67
C PHE A 91 -10.28 -20.14 -12.42
N LEU A 92 -9.14 -19.83 -13.03
CA LEU A 92 -8.96 -18.59 -13.80
C LEU A 92 -9.88 -18.52 -15.02
N LYS A 93 -10.12 -19.65 -15.68
CA LYS A 93 -10.95 -19.75 -16.89
C LYS A 93 -12.44 -19.78 -16.57
N ASP A 94 -12.84 -20.74 -15.74
CA ASP A 94 -14.22 -21.17 -15.57
C ASP A 94 -14.92 -20.37 -14.46
N ASP A 95 -14.20 -20.01 -13.39
CA ASP A 95 -14.78 -19.25 -12.27
C ASP A 95 -14.57 -17.74 -12.44
N MET A 96 -13.39 -17.33 -12.91
CA MET A 96 -13.01 -15.92 -13.06
C MET A 96 -13.18 -15.37 -14.47
N HIS A 97 -13.45 -16.23 -15.47
CA HIS A 97 -13.72 -15.82 -16.85
C HIS A 97 -12.60 -14.99 -17.51
N PHE A 98 -11.33 -15.21 -17.12
CA PHE A 98 -10.21 -14.54 -17.78
C PHE A 98 -10.05 -15.00 -19.23
N PRO A 99 -9.69 -14.10 -20.17
CA PRO A 99 -9.43 -14.51 -21.54
C PRO A 99 -8.25 -15.49 -21.61
N GLU A 100 -8.38 -16.57 -22.40
CA GLU A 100 -7.40 -17.67 -22.48
C GLU A 100 -5.96 -17.18 -22.73
N LYS A 101 -5.80 -16.13 -23.56
CA LYS A 101 -4.50 -15.51 -23.86
C LYS A 101 -3.76 -14.95 -22.64
N HIS A 102 -4.46 -14.64 -21.54
CA HIS A 102 -3.86 -14.10 -20.31
C HIS A 102 -3.67 -15.12 -19.19
N ILE A 103 -4.35 -16.27 -19.25
CA ILE A 103 -4.33 -17.29 -18.18
C ILE A 103 -2.90 -17.75 -17.86
N GLY A 104 -2.07 -17.95 -18.89
CA GLY A 104 -0.67 -18.36 -18.70
C GLY A 104 0.14 -17.32 -17.91
N ARG A 105 0.10 -16.05 -18.33
CA ARG A 105 0.81 -14.93 -17.68
C ARG A 105 0.34 -14.74 -16.23
N ILE A 106 -0.97 -14.72 -16.00
CA ILE A 106 -1.56 -14.59 -14.66
C ILE A 106 -1.13 -15.76 -13.76
N SER A 107 -1.18 -16.99 -14.28
CA SER A 107 -0.78 -18.19 -13.52
C SER A 107 0.67 -18.09 -13.04
N VAL A 108 1.60 -17.71 -13.93
CA VAL A 108 3.02 -17.54 -13.60
C VAL A 108 3.20 -16.50 -12.48
N LEU A 109 2.59 -15.32 -12.62
CA LEU A 109 2.70 -14.26 -11.62
C LEU A 109 2.10 -14.66 -10.27
N ILE A 110 0.99 -15.40 -10.24
CA ILE A 110 0.42 -15.95 -9.01
C ILE A 110 1.41 -16.90 -8.33
N LEU A 111 2.05 -17.80 -9.08
CA LEU A 111 3.04 -18.73 -8.53
C LEU A 111 4.23 -17.98 -7.89
N GLU A 112 4.70 -16.93 -8.56
CA GLU A 112 5.76 -16.07 -8.04
C GLU A 112 5.31 -15.34 -6.77
N CYS A 113 4.08 -14.81 -6.72
CA CYS A 113 3.51 -14.22 -5.52
C CYS A 113 3.50 -15.20 -4.34
N LEU A 114 3.11 -16.47 -4.58
CA LEU A 114 3.10 -17.51 -3.56
C LEU A 114 4.51 -17.87 -3.08
N ASP A 115 5.52 -17.85 -3.97
CA ASP A 115 6.93 -18.02 -3.60
C ASP A 115 7.41 -16.86 -2.71
N LYS A 116 7.18 -15.61 -3.12
CA LYS A 116 7.59 -14.43 -2.32
C LYS A 116 6.92 -14.41 -0.95
N ARG A 117 5.63 -14.77 -0.87
CA ARG A 117 4.87 -14.80 0.38
C ARG A 117 5.51 -15.68 1.45
N LYS A 118 6.17 -16.77 1.06
CA LYS A 118 6.85 -17.71 1.96
C LYS A 118 8.27 -17.26 2.35
N LYS A 119 8.87 -16.30 1.64
CA LYS A 119 10.27 -15.88 1.85
C LYS A 119 10.38 -14.82 2.93
N GLU A 120 10.96 -15.18 4.06
CA GLU A 120 11.33 -14.22 5.10
C GLU A 120 12.53 -13.36 4.67
N VAL A 121 12.62 -12.15 5.25
CA VAL A 121 13.79 -11.30 5.08
C VAL A 121 14.92 -11.83 5.98
N PRO A 122 16.09 -12.20 5.44
CA PRO A 122 17.20 -12.67 6.25
C PRO A 122 17.64 -11.66 7.30
N SER A 123 17.99 -12.12 8.51
CA SER A 123 18.43 -11.24 9.61
C SER A 123 19.61 -10.34 9.21
N SER A 124 20.58 -10.89 8.47
CA SER A 124 21.73 -10.14 7.93
C SER A 124 21.31 -8.99 7.00
N THR A 125 20.24 -9.18 6.21
CA THR A 125 19.68 -8.15 5.34
C THR A 125 18.99 -7.07 6.18
N LYS A 126 18.21 -7.47 7.19
CA LYS A 126 17.59 -6.51 8.12
C LYS A 126 18.64 -5.65 8.83
N ASP A 127 19.73 -6.26 9.29
CA ASP A 127 20.78 -5.56 10.01
C ASP A 127 21.57 -4.60 9.11
N LYS A 128 21.85 -5.01 7.87
CA LYS A 128 22.44 -4.14 6.84
C LYS A 128 21.56 -2.90 6.59
N ILE A 129 20.25 -3.09 6.40
CA ILE A 129 19.29 -2.00 6.15
C ILE A 129 19.21 -1.06 7.35
N ARG A 130 19.07 -1.59 8.58
CA ARG A 130 19.04 -0.79 9.82
C ARG A 130 20.33 -0.01 10.02
N LYS A 131 21.50 -0.63 9.82
CA LYS A 131 22.79 0.04 9.97
C LYS A 131 22.95 1.18 8.99
N LYS A 132 22.57 0.96 7.71
CA LYS A 132 22.56 2.02 6.70
C LYS A 132 21.63 3.16 7.09
N ALA A 133 20.40 2.85 7.47
CA ALA A 133 19.42 3.86 7.91
C ALA A 133 19.90 4.66 9.13
N LYS A 134 20.56 4.01 10.10
CA LYS A 134 21.14 4.68 11.27
C LYS A 134 22.24 5.67 10.86
N ASN A 135 23.17 5.23 10.01
CA ASN A 135 24.27 6.08 9.55
C ASN A 135 23.78 7.30 8.75
N ASP A 136 22.73 7.09 7.95
CA ASP A 136 22.13 8.12 7.11
C ASP A 136 21.12 9.01 7.88
N ASN A 137 20.90 8.75 9.18
CA ASN A 137 19.83 9.34 9.99
C ASN A 137 18.45 9.31 9.30
N LYS A 138 18.15 8.19 8.61
CA LYS A 138 16.89 8.04 7.88
C LYS A 138 15.71 7.99 8.87
N PRO A 139 14.69 8.84 8.70
CA PRO A 139 13.46 8.74 9.46
C PRO A 139 12.55 7.63 8.89
N CYS A 140 11.44 7.37 9.57
CA CYS A 140 10.38 6.46 9.10
C CYS A 140 9.89 6.88 7.70
N TYR A 141 9.93 5.98 6.72
CA TYR A 141 9.51 6.32 5.35
C TYR A 141 8.00 6.59 5.19
N ILE A 142 7.20 6.19 6.18
CA ILE A 142 5.75 6.36 6.18
C ILE A 142 5.37 7.70 6.79
N CYS A 143 5.79 7.96 8.03
CA CYS A 143 5.33 9.15 8.79
C CYS A 143 6.41 10.23 8.97
N GLY A 144 7.65 9.99 8.55
CA GLY A 144 8.76 10.95 8.69
C GLY A 144 9.27 11.16 10.11
N SER A 145 8.83 10.37 11.09
CA SER A 145 9.32 10.44 12.48
C SER A 145 10.73 9.87 12.60
N GLU A 146 11.51 10.42 13.53
CA GLU A 146 12.80 9.84 13.93
C GLU A 146 12.63 8.40 14.46
N LEU A 147 13.63 7.56 14.19
CA LEU A 147 13.61 6.14 14.52
C LEU A 147 14.53 5.84 15.70
N GLU A 148 14.07 4.98 16.60
CA GLU A 148 14.88 4.41 17.69
C GLU A 148 15.57 3.14 17.19
N PHE A 149 16.90 3.13 17.22
CA PHE A 149 17.74 2.01 16.77
C PHE A 149 18.24 1.14 17.92
N ASP A 150 18.04 1.55 19.19
CA ASP A 150 18.29 0.69 20.35
C ASP A 150 17.17 -0.34 20.51
N LEU A 151 17.44 -1.54 19.98
CA LEU A 151 16.47 -2.65 19.97
C LEU A 151 16.15 -3.20 21.36
N LYS A 152 16.87 -2.80 22.41
CA LYS A 152 16.56 -3.20 23.80
C LYS A 152 15.33 -2.48 24.36
N LYS A 153 14.86 -1.41 23.71
CA LYS A 153 13.66 -0.66 24.10
C LYS A 153 12.42 -1.27 23.44
N GLU A 154 12.05 -2.47 23.87
CA GLU A 154 10.98 -3.30 23.27
C GLU A 154 9.58 -2.66 23.20
N ARG A 155 9.35 -1.49 23.82
CA ARG A 155 8.05 -0.81 23.87
C ARG A 155 8.02 0.58 23.22
N SER A 156 9.05 0.96 22.47
CA SER A 156 9.03 2.25 21.77
C SER A 156 8.15 2.19 20.51
N HIS A 157 7.18 3.10 20.41
CA HIS A 157 6.37 3.32 19.19
C HIS A 157 7.22 3.70 17.96
N ASN A 158 8.41 4.24 18.20
CA ASN A 158 9.36 4.66 17.18
C ASN A 158 10.46 3.62 16.94
N LEU A 159 10.34 2.41 17.50
CA LEU A 159 11.32 1.33 17.30
C LEU A 159 11.45 1.00 15.81
N VAL A 160 12.69 0.98 15.31
CA VAL A 160 12.96 0.68 13.90
C VAL A 160 12.59 -0.76 13.52
N GLN A 161 11.83 -0.88 12.44
CA GLN A 161 11.53 -2.14 11.78
C GLN A 161 11.86 -2.04 10.30
N VAL A 162 12.21 -3.18 9.71
CA VAL A 162 12.39 -3.31 8.26
C VAL A 162 11.06 -3.80 7.70
N GLU A 163 10.47 -3.00 6.84
CA GLU A 163 9.13 -3.18 6.29
C GLU A 163 9.21 -3.31 4.76
N HIS A 164 8.30 -4.11 4.22
CA HIS A 164 8.09 -4.22 2.78
C HIS A 164 7.23 -3.06 2.27
N LYS A 165 7.71 -2.30 1.27
CA LYS A 165 6.91 -1.25 0.62
C LYS A 165 5.66 -1.87 -0.01
N TRP A 166 5.85 -2.85 -0.89
CA TRP A 166 4.80 -3.74 -1.36
C TRP A 166 4.65 -4.94 -0.43
N PRO A 167 3.47 -5.19 0.17
CA PRO A 167 3.31 -6.24 1.17
C PRO A 167 3.73 -7.62 0.68
N ARG A 168 4.45 -8.36 1.52
CA ARG A 168 4.87 -9.73 1.23
C ARG A 168 3.67 -10.66 0.99
N ALA A 169 2.57 -10.49 1.75
CA ALA A 169 1.35 -11.26 1.55
C ALA A 169 0.72 -11.06 0.16
N MET A 170 1.03 -9.92 -0.47
CA MET A 170 0.57 -9.54 -1.80
C MET A 170 1.63 -9.76 -2.87
N GLY A 171 2.65 -10.58 -2.62
CA GLY A 171 3.70 -10.90 -3.61
C GLY A 171 4.91 -9.97 -3.58
N GLY A 172 5.11 -9.22 -2.49
CA GLY A 172 6.29 -8.37 -2.30
C GLY A 172 7.58 -9.16 -2.06
N ALA A 173 8.64 -8.81 -2.78
CA ALA A 173 9.94 -9.46 -2.67
C ALA A 173 10.70 -9.04 -1.39
N SER A 174 11.52 -9.95 -0.85
CA SER A 174 12.33 -9.73 0.36
C SER A 174 13.77 -9.32 0.03
N ASN A 175 13.94 -8.34 -0.86
CA ASN A 175 15.23 -7.79 -1.31
C ASN A 175 15.26 -6.25 -1.19
N ASP A 176 16.45 -5.66 -1.38
CA ASP A 176 16.72 -4.27 -1.03
C ASP A 176 15.79 -3.25 -1.72
N PHE A 177 15.29 -3.50 -2.94
CA PHE A 177 14.41 -2.55 -3.64
C PHE A 177 13.02 -2.41 -2.99
N ASN A 178 12.52 -3.46 -2.34
CA ASN A 178 11.19 -3.50 -1.74
C ASN A 178 11.23 -3.33 -0.21
N LEU A 179 12.40 -3.16 0.39
CA LEU A 179 12.56 -3.05 1.85
C LEU A 179 12.99 -1.63 2.26
N GLU A 180 12.35 -1.09 3.29
CA GLU A 180 12.65 0.24 3.83
C GLU A 180 12.48 0.24 5.37
N VAL A 181 12.97 1.28 6.05
CA VAL A 181 12.82 1.41 7.52
C VAL A 181 11.56 2.18 7.91
N ALA A 182 10.74 1.58 8.77
CA ALA A 182 9.56 2.21 9.35
C ALA A 182 9.58 2.10 10.88
N CYS A 183 8.81 2.95 11.56
CA CYS A 183 8.56 2.74 12.98
C CYS A 183 7.57 1.59 13.21
N SER A 184 7.69 0.93 14.35
CA SER A 184 6.85 -0.22 14.75
C SER A 184 5.36 0.07 14.65
N THR A 185 4.93 1.27 15.04
CA THR A 185 3.52 1.69 14.92
C THR A 185 3.05 1.75 13.48
N CYS A 186 3.81 2.39 12.57
CA CYS A 186 3.42 2.48 11.16
C CYS A 186 3.42 1.10 10.50
N ASN A 187 4.45 0.29 10.76
CA ASN A 187 4.54 -1.04 10.20
C ASN A 187 3.35 -1.93 10.64
N SER A 188 3.04 -1.92 11.94
CA SER A 188 1.90 -2.68 12.48
C SER A 188 0.55 -2.25 11.91
N LYS A 189 0.36 -0.95 11.65
CA LYS A 189 -0.91 -0.43 11.09
C LYS A 189 -1.01 -0.57 9.58
N LYS A 190 0.12 -0.55 8.85
CA LYS A 190 0.15 -0.80 7.40
C LYS A 190 -0.24 -2.23 7.08
N SER A 191 0.20 -3.19 7.89
CA SER A 191 -0.19 -4.59 7.74
C SER A 191 0.05 -5.05 6.28
N ASP A 192 -0.93 -5.72 5.67
CA ASP A 192 -0.89 -6.17 4.29
C ASP A 192 -1.57 -5.21 3.29
N TYR A 193 -1.72 -3.93 3.64
CA TYR A 193 -2.29 -2.92 2.73
C TYR A 193 -1.28 -2.46 1.68
N ILE A 194 -1.74 -2.41 0.42
CA ILE A 194 -0.93 -2.01 -0.73
C ILE A 194 -0.82 -0.49 -0.81
N ASP A 195 -1.95 0.20 -0.80
CA ASP A 195 -2.05 1.65 -0.94
C ASP A 195 -3.30 2.18 -0.20
N ALA A 196 -3.63 3.45 -0.39
CA ALA A 196 -4.78 4.10 0.24
C ALA A 196 -6.13 3.41 -0.03
N SER A 197 -6.29 2.75 -1.18
CA SER A 197 -7.56 2.13 -1.57
C SER A 197 -7.87 0.81 -0.83
N ASP A 198 -6.89 0.28 -0.11
CA ASP A 198 -7.06 -0.88 0.78
C ASP A 198 -7.62 -0.49 2.17
N PHE A 199 -7.64 0.80 2.50
CA PHE A 199 -8.18 1.30 3.78
C PHE A 199 -9.68 1.55 3.69
N HIS A 200 -10.34 1.53 4.85
CA HIS A 200 -11.74 1.95 5.01
C HIS A 200 -11.88 3.48 4.94
N TYR A 201 -11.62 4.07 3.78
CA TYR A 201 -11.67 5.51 3.57
C TYR A 201 -13.05 6.11 3.89
N GLU A 202 -14.12 5.32 3.75
CA GLU A 202 -15.49 5.69 4.09
C GLU A 202 -15.70 5.96 5.58
N LYS A 203 -14.81 5.45 6.45
CA LYS A 203 -14.85 5.68 7.91
C LYS A 203 -14.08 6.94 8.34
N ILE A 204 -13.37 7.58 7.41
CA ILE A 204 -12.58 8.77 7.68
C ILE A 204 -13.46 9.97 7.36
N CYS A 205 -14.32 10.29 8.31
CA CYS A 205 -15.18 11.46 8.34
C CYS A 205 -15.29 11.90 9.81
N LEU A 206 -14.59 12.97 10.15
CA LEU A 206 -14.42 13.46 11.51
C LEU A 206 -15.40 14.60 11.75
N VAL A 207 -15.97 14.64 12.96
CA VAL A 207 -16.94 15.68 13.36
C VAL A 207 -16.19 16.86 13.97
N SER A 208 -15.12 16.56 14.70
CA SER A 208 -14.26 17.53 15.36
C SER A 208 -13.32 18.26 14.39
N ASP A 209 -12.95 19.51 14.71
CA ASP A 209 -11.94 20.30 13.98
C ASP A 209 -10.55 20.20 14.67
N GLU A 210 -9.46 20.59 14.01
CA GLU A 210 -8.08 20.41 14.50
C GLU A 210 -7.82 21.03 15.89
N ASN A 211 -8.58 22.07 16.25
CA ASN A 211 -8.47 22.77 17.53
C ASN A 211 -9.38 22.19 18.64
N ASP A 212 -10.18 21.18 18.31
CA ASP A 212 -11.07 20.49 19.24
C ASP A 212 -10.28 19.45 20.07
N GLU A 213 -10.62 19.29 21.35
CA GLU A 213 -10.01 18.29 22.24
C GLU A 213 -10.23 16.85 21.74
N TYR A 214 -11.35 16.60 21.04
CA TYR A 214 -11.70 15.26 20.55
C TYR A 214 -10.98 14.88 19.26
N PHE A 215 -10.41 15.84 18.52
CA PHE A 215 -9.79 15.57 17.21
C PHE A 215 -8.70 14.53 17.26
N SER A 216 -7.83 14.61 18.27
CA SER A 216 -6.74 13.64 18.45
C SER A 216 -7.24 12.22 18.74
N THR A 217 -8.45 12.09 19.30
CA THR A 217 -9.08 10.81 19.61
C THR A 217 -9.84 10.25 18.39
N GLU A 218 -10.47 11.12 17.61
CA GLU A 218 -11.17 10.72 16.37
C GLU A 218 -10.18 10.39 15.24
N MET A 219 -9.09 11.16 15.09
CA MET A 219 -8.02 10.96 14.11
C MET A 219 -7.13 9.77 14.50
N LYS A 220 -7.65 8.57 14.27
CA LYS A 220 -6.93 7.32 14.55
C LYS A 220 -5.69 7.20 13.68
N ARG A 221 -4.67 6.49 14.20
CA ARG A 221 -3.42 6.23 13.48
C ARG A 221 -3.61 5.54 12.12
N GLU A 222 -4.62 4.69 12.00
CA GLU A 222 -4.99 4.03 10.73
C GLU A 222 -5.48 5.03 9.68
N TYR A 223 -6.17 6.09 10.12
CA TYR A 223 -6.66 7.15 9.24
C TYR A 223 -5.51 8.03 8.77
N GLU A 224 -4.61 8.40 9.69
CA GLU A 224 -3.36 9.10 9.34
C GLU A 224 -2.57 8.32 8.27
N LEU A 225 -2.48 6.99 8.44
CA LEU A 225 -1.77 6.13 7.51
C LEU A 225 -2.45 6.07 6.13
N ALA A 226 -3.77 5.93 6.09
CA ALA A 226 -4.54 5.95 4.84
C ALA A 226 -4.32 7.28 4.09
N LEU A 227 -4.37 8.40 4.81
CA LEU A 227 -4.16 9.74 4.27
C LEU A 227 -2.72 9.94 3.78
N TRP A 228 -1.72 9.42 4.47
CA TRP A 228 -0.34 9.46 3.96
C TRP A 228 -0.17 8.58 2.72
N ALA A 229 -0.76 7.38 2.72
CA ALA A 229 -0.71 6.46 1.58
C ALA A 229 -1.40 7.04 0.34
N LYS A 230 -2.43 7.87 0.52
CA LYS A 230 -3.17 8.56 -0.56
C LYS A 230 -2.27 9.38 -1.48
N ARG A 231 -1.17 9.92 -0.94
CA ARG A 231 -0.16 10.68 -1.70
C ARG A 231 1.19 9.98 -1.71
N GLU A 232 1.21 8.66 -1.57
CA GLU A 232 2.45 7.86 -1.57
C GLU A 232 3.50 8.38 -0.58
N PHE A 233 3.05 8.86 0.59
CA PHE A 233 3.89 9.44 1.64
C PHE A 233 4.67 10.69 1.18
N LYS A 234 4.12 11.47 0.24
CA LYS A 234 4.73 12.70 -0.32
C LYS A 234 3.88 13.94 -0.01
N CYS A 235 4.54 15.09 0.14
CA CYS A 235 3.86 16.38 0.24
C CYS A 235 3.15 16.74 -1.07
N SER A 236 1.89 17.16 -0.99
CA SER A 236 1.04 17.45 -2.15
C SER A 236 1.44 18.68 -2.96
N ILE A 237 2.36 19.51 -2.44
CA ILE A 237 2.88 20.69 -3.15
C ILE A 237 4.25 20.44 -3.76
N CYS A 238 5.21 19.90 -2.99
CA CYS A 238 6.59 19.75 -3.46
C CYS A 238 7.01 18.32 -3.81
N GLY A 239 6.14 17.33 -3.63
CA GLY A 239 6.43 15.92 -3.94
C GLY A 239 7.49 15.26 -3.05
N LYS A 240 8.06 15.98 -2.07
CA LYS A 240 9.05 15.41 -1.15
C LYS A 240 8.41 14.33 -0.28
N THR A 241 9.04 13.17 -0.21
CA THR A 241 8.64 12.05 0.66
C THR A 241 8.80 12.42 2.14
N SER A 242 8.09 11.74 3.03
CA SER A 242 8.27 11.90 4.48
C SER A 242 9.71 11.56 4.93
N SER A 243 10.40 10.69 4.19
CA SER A 243 11.82 10.36 4.43
C SER A 243 12.79 11.51 4.19
N VAL A 244 12.40 12.52 3.41
CA VAL A 244 13.23 13.69 3.04
C VAL A 244 12.66 14.99 3.63
N GLY A 245 11.33 15.13 3.61
CA GLY A 245 10.60 16.32 4.08
C GLY A 245 10.24 16.30 5.55
N GLY A 246 10.52 15.20 6.26
CA GLY A 246 10.16 15.00 7.66
C GLY A 246 8.67 14.68 7.85
N LYS A 247 8.16 14.95 9.04
CA LYS A 247 6.77 14.65 9.41
C LYS A 247 5.78 15.39 8.50
N LEU A 248 4.85 14.64 7.92
CA LEU A 248 3.76 15.19 7.12
C LEU A 248 2.59 15.57 8.03
N LYS A 249 1.95 16.70 7.70
CA LYS A 249 0.79 17.26 8.41
C LYS A 249 -0.44 17.24 7.52
N PHE A 250 -1.61 17.19 8.14
CA PHE A 250 -2.89 17.19 7.46
C PHE A 250 -3.46 18.61 7.37
N ALA A 251 -4.15 18.91 6.27
CA ALA A 251 -5.01 20.08 6.18
C ALA A 251 -6.19 19.79 5.25
N ARG A 252 -7.28 20.55 5.40
CA ARG A 252 -8.43 20.49 4.48
C ARG A 252 -8.10 21.20 3.17
N LYS A 253 -8.60 20.67 2.05
CA LYS A 253 -8.59 21.35 0.75
C LYS A 253 -9.62 22.47 0.72
N ASN A 254 -10.81 22.20 1.24
CA ASN A 254 -11.89 23.14 1.48
C ASN A 254 -12.09 23.33 2.99
N PRO A 255 -11.74 24.50 3.57
CA PRO A 255 -11.87 24.76 5.00
C PRO A 255 -13.32 24.86 5.48
N ASN A 256 -14.30 25.01 4.57
CA ASN A 256 -15.72 25.08 4.90
C ASN A 256 -16.41 23.71 4.88
N ASP A 257 -15.67 22.64 4.64
CA ASP A 257 -16.17 21.27 4.68
C ASP A 257 -15.53 20.51 5.85
N SER A 258 -16.15 19.40 6.21
CA SER A 258 -15.71 18.47 7.24
C SER A 258 -14.36 17.83 6.91
N TRP A 259 -13.71 17.27 7.93
CA TRP A 259 -12.49 16.50 7.78
C TRP A 259 -12.84 15.09 7.30
N HIS A 260 -12.87 14.88 5.99
CA HIS A 260 -13.08 13.55 5.40
C HIS A 260 -12.00 13.18 4.38
N PHE A 261 -11.86 11.88 4.08
CA PHE A 261 -10.75 11.36 3.27
C PHE A 261 -10.46 12.11 1.97
N LEU A 262 -11.50 12.57 1.26
CA LEU A 262 -11.40 13.24 -0.02
C LEU A 262 -11.02 14.73 0.13
N ASN A 263 -11.41 15.37 1.24
CA ASN A 263 -11.10 16.76 1.56
C ASN A 263 -9.82 16.92 2.39
N ILE A 264 -9.22 15.86 2.91
CA ILE A 264 -7.94 15.94 3.62
C ILE A 264 -6.78 15.73 2.63
N ASP A 265 -5.77 16.59 2.73
CA ASP A 265 -4.51 16.48 2.00
C ASP A 265 -3.30 16.60 2.95
N ILE A 266 -2.12 16.22 2.45
CA ILE A 266 -0.90 16.13 3.27
C ILE A 266 0.22 17.06 2.81
N PHE A 267 0.86 17.71 3.78
CA PHE A 267 1.85 18.75 3.55
C PHE A 267 3.09 18.54 4.39
N CYS A 268 4.27 18.88 3.87
CA CYS A 268 5.46 18.99 4.71
C CYS A 268 5.39 20.26 5.58
N GLU A 269 6.25 20.33 6.60
CA GLU A 269 6.31 21.44 7.56
C GLU A 269 6.34 22.84 6.91
N LYS A 270 7.04 22.98 5.78
CA LYS A 270 7.12 24.26 5.06
C LYS A 270 5.77 24.67 4.48
N HIS A 271 5.02 23.72 3.93
CA HIS A 271 3.77 24.00 3.21
C HIS A 271 2.53 23.98 4.11
N SER A 272 2.60 23.33 5.28
CA SER A 272 1.50 23.33 6.24
C SER A 272 1.21 24.71 6.85
N LYS A 273 2.19 25.62 6.84
CA LYS A 273 2.02 26.99 7.37
C LYS A 273 1.28 27.90 6.37
N THR A 274 1.50 27.68 5.08
CA THR A 274 0.86 28.40 3.98
C THR A 274 -0.56 27.93 3.68
N SER A 275 -0.91 26.68 4.02
CA SER A 275 -2.27 26.17 3.81
C SER A 275 -3.27 26.66 4.85
N LYS A 276 -2.82 27.07 6.05
CA LYS A 276 -3.70 27.62 7.11
C LYS A 276 -4.10 29.09 6.92
N THR A 277 -3.58 29.75 5.87
CA THR A 277 -3.76 31.19 5.60
C THR A 277 -4.57 31.49 4.35
N LYS A 278 -5.13 30.46 3.70
CA LYS A 278 -6.09 30.57 2.61
C LYS A 278 -7.43 30.00 3.07
#